data_AF-A0A6G7PAU0-F1
#
_entry.id   AF-A0A6G7PAU0-F1
#
_cell.length_a   1.000
_cell.length_b   1.000
_cell.length_c   1.000
_cell.angle_alpha   90.00
_cell.angle_beta   90.00
_cell.angle_gamma   90.00
#
_symmetry.space_group_name_H-M   'P 1'
#
loop_
_entity.id
_entity.type
_entity.pdbx_description
1 polymer ?
#
loop_
_entity_poly.entity_id
_entity_poly.type
_entity_poly.pdbx_seq_one_letter_code
_entity_poly.pdbx_strand_id
1 'polypeptide(L)'
;MAVQEARQGGAEPGAYGGVHGGLHGGGCDGGECPHGAREGHRRAVAAFLRKRDEFAAGQGLPAAVAHSPSASRQWVSDELTQSAQLVAERGRAEGQAWLARLWRRTAFTVWALVVLLLLVQALTAIGTGWTAARTAGLLAALVVAGALTAASFFHRARGGALAPVIGEDNRLSTSRAVAAAWVLFVAYTVLVLAGQLAAASDHDERDVLIAGLELARGAGAVTVLAVVCGIAVLVRRVVGLRVLGQRLQKVRADRPRAADLLTDDSGRGSFADLQYVVISAVALVFGVVRLARRPDQLPDLPWGLAAVVLISAATYLAGKYSEGGRPVILSVVRAREAGDLDAPIRTGEDIEIRGAGFVPPGAQGADRLSRMAVRIGAVHVHVPLVPVAGGFSNPTDALLTVPVPADVEPGRVTVQVVTAAGVETNPYVIEVTE
;
A
#
# COMPACT_ATOMS: atom_id res chain seq x y z
N MET A 1 20.37 -37.41 33.18
CA MET A 1 20.39 -38.88 33.07
C MET A 1 18.95 -39.36 32.99
N ALA A 2 18.68 -40.29 32.09
CA ALA A 2 17.42 -40.89 31.66
C ALA A 2 16.24 -40.87 32.65
N VAL A 3 15.06 -40.48 32.14
CA VAL A 3 13.77 -40.96 32.66
C VAL A 3 13.14 -41.79 31.56
N GLN A 4 13.23 -43.11 31.73
CA GLN A 4 12.70 -44.12 30.85
C GLN A 4 12.03 -45.14 31.75
N GLU A 5 10.72 -45.03 31.93
CA GLU A 5 9.90 -46.15 32.39
C GLU A 5 8.81 -46.42 31.35
N ALA A 6 8.96 -47.59 30.76
CA ALA A 6 8.01 -48.22 29.88
C ALA A 6 6.90 -48.87 30.71
N ARG A 7 5.66 -48.77 30.22
CA ARG A 7 4.72 -49.88 30.32
C ARG A 7 3.76 -49.87 29.15
N GLN A 8 4.02 -50.77 28.23
CA GLN A 8 3.13 -51.23 27.17
C GLN A 8 2.10 -52.22 27.72
N GLY A 9 0.97 -52.29 27.02
CA GLY A 9 -0.03 -53.37 27.05
C GLY A 9 -1.37 -52.83 27.54
N GLY A 10 -2.43 -52.76 26.74
CA GLY A 10 -2.72 -53.26 25.40
C GLY A 10 -4.24 -53.44 25.31
N ALA A 11 -4.83 -53.17 24.14
CA ALA A 11 -6.06 -53.75 23.59
C ALA A 11 -6.75 -52.75 22.65
N GLU A 12 -6.60 -52.98 21.34
CA GLU A 12 -7.67 -52.66 20.39
C GLU A 12 -8.86 -53.60 20.64
N PRO A 13 -10.08 -53.15 20.27
CA PRO A 13 -10.62 -53.70 19.02
C PRO A 13 -11.47 -52.73 18.20
N GLY A 14 -11.41 -52.91 16.88
CA GLY A 14 -12.63 -53.11 16.09
C GLY A 14 -13.24 -51.89 15.39
N ALA A 15 -13.01 -51.83 14.08
CA ALA A 15 -13.77 -51.06 13.10
C ALA A 15 -15.28 -51.38 13.12
N TYR A 16 -16.13 -50.38 12.80
CA TYR A 16 -17.17 -50.42 11.75
C TYR A 16 -18.16 -49.24 11.91
N GLY A 17 -18.43 -48.54 10.81
CA GLY A 17 -19.74 -47.92 10.56
C GLY A 17 -19.86 -46.42 10.82
N GLY A 18 -20.02 -45.63 9.76
CA GLY A 18 -20.45 -44.23 9.91
C GLY A 18 -20.26 -43.34 8.70
N VAL A 19 -20.62 -43.79 7.49
CA VAL A 19 -20.90 -42.88 6.38
C VAL A 19 -22.17 -42.12 6.72
N HIS A 20 -22.03 -40.95 7.34
CA HIS A 20 -23.08 -39.95 7.36
C HIS A 20 -22.56 -38.69 6.67
N GLY A 21 -23.13 -38.43 5.50
CA GLY A 21 -23.06 -37.16 4.82
C GLY A 21 -23.52 -36.05 5.76
N GLY A 22 -22.55 -35.33 6.31
CA GLY A 22 -22.77 -34.04 6.94
C GLY A 22 -22.94 -32.98 5.86
N LEU A 23 -24.20 -32.62 5.62
CA LEU A 23 -24.63 -31.45 4.89
C LEU A 23 -23.78 -30.22 5.26
N HIS A 24 -23.43 -29.45 4.24
CA HIS A 24 -22.71 -28.18 4.31
C HIS A 24 -23.34 -27.19 5.31
N GLY A 25 -22.87 -27.23 6.55
CA GLY A 25 -23.10 -26.21 7.59
C GLY A 25 -21.81 -25.59 8.12
N GLY A 26 -20.70 -25.74 7.37
CA GLY A 26 -19.37 -25.32 7.79
C GLY A 26 -19.10 -23.86 7.45
N GLY A 27 -19.46 -22.94 8.35
CA GLY A 27 -18.81 -21.63 8.40
C GLY A 27 -17.29 -21.84 8.47
N CYS A 28 -16.56 -21.24 7.54
CA CYS A 28 -15.10 -21.31 7.50
C CYS A 28 -14.50 -20.55 8.71
N ASP A 29 -14.53 -21.16 9.89
CA ASP A 29 -13.91 -20.62 11.11
C ASP A 29 -12.40 -20.89 11.17
N GLY A 30 -11.86 -21.72 10.27
CA GLY A 30 -10.43 -21.85 10.05
C GLY A 30 -9.86 -20.59 9.39
N GLY A 31 -9.01 -19.86 10.11
CA GLY A 31 -8.33 -18.63 9.64
C GLY A 31 -7.48 -18.79 8.36
N GLU A 32 -7.32 -20.02 7.87
CA GLU A 32 -6.61 -20.34 6.62
C GLU A 32 -7.48 -20.17 5.37
N CYS A 33 -8.81 -20.17 5.51
CA CYS A 33 -9.69 -19.89 4.38
C CYS A 33 -9.76 -18.38 4.15
N PRO A 34 -9.44 -17.89 2.94
CA PRO A 34 -9.36 -16.45 2.69
C PRO A 34 -10.75 -15.76 2.63
N HIS A 35 -11.87 -16.50 2.62
CA HIS A 35 -13.18 -15.96 2.95
C HIS A 35 -13.35 -15.78 4.47
N GLY A 36 -12.90 -16.75 5.27
CA GLY A 36 -12.85 -16.67 6.73
C GLY A 36 -11.96 -15.54 7.24
N ALA A 37 -10.81 -15.30 6.60
CA ALA A 37 -9.93 -14.18 6.95
C ALA A 37 -10.59 -12.81 6.72
N ARG A 38 -11.26 -12.62 5.58
CA ARG A 38 -11.99 -11.39 5.25
C ARG A 38 -13.18 -11.17 6.19
N GLU A 39 -13.95 -12.22 6.47
CA GLU A 39 -15.09 -12.13 7.37
C GLU A 39 -14.64 -11.91 8.81
N GLY A 40 -13.55 -12.54 9.23
CA GLY A 40 -12.91 -12.30 10.52
C GLY A 40 -12.42 -10.86 10.68
N HIS A 41 -11.78 -10.28 9.66
CA HIS A 41 -11.39 -8.87 9.68
C HIS A 41 -12.60 -7.93 9.74
N ARG A 42 -13.65 -8.18 8.94
CA ARG A 42 -14.90 -7.40 8.98
C ARG A 42 -15.56 -7.42 10.35
N ARG A 43 -15.68 -8.61 10.96
CA ARG A 43 -16.21 -8.78 12.32
C ARG A 43 -15.37 -8.03 13.35
N ALA A 44 -14.04 -8.12 13.26
CA ALA A 44 -13.13 -7.39 14.15
C ALA A 44 -13.28 -5.87 14.00
N VAL A 45 -13.38 -5.35 12.76
CA VAL A 45 -13.61 -3.92 12.51
C VAL A 45 -14.96 -3.48 13.07
N ALA A 46 -16.03 -4.23 12.83
CA ALA A 46 -17.36 -3.91 13.36
C ALA A 46 -17.38 -3.89 14.90
N ALA A 47 -16.76 -4.89 15.53
CA ALA A 47 -16.63 -4.96 16.99
C ALA A 47 -15.81 -3.78 17.54
N PHE A 48 -14.71 -3.42 16.88
CA PHE A 48 -13.90 -2.27 17.25
C PHE A 48 -14.67 -0.95 17.15
N LEU A 49 -15.37 -0.71 16.04
CA LEU A 49 -16.15 0.51 15.84
C LEU A 49 -17.26 0.65 16.88
N ARG A 50 -17.99 -0.44 17.16
CA ARG A 50 -19.01 -0.46 18.22
C ARG A 50 -18.40 -0.10 19.57
N LYS A 51 -17.29 -0.74 19.94
CA LYS A 51 -16.59 -0.49 21.20
C LYS A 51 -16.09 0.94 21.33
N ARG A 52 -15.55 1.51 20.25
CA ARG A 52 -15.15 2.93 20.20
C ARG A 52 -16.34 3.85 20.44
N ASP A 53 -17.46 3.57 19.77
CA ASP A 53 -18.65 4.42 19.86
C ASP A 53 -19.34 4.30 21.24
N GLU A 54 -19.31 3.12 21.87
CA GLU A 54 -19.71 2.91 23.27
C GLU A 54 -18.86 3.76 24.23
N PHE A 55 -17.52 3.74 24.09
CA PHE A 55 -16.64 4.57 24.91
C PHE A 55 -16.80 6.08 24.62
N ALA A 56 -17.03 6.47 23.36
CA ALA A 56 -17.33 7.85 23.01
C ALA A 56 -18.64 8.35 23.64
N ALA A 57 -19.60 7.44 23.88
CA ALA A 57 -20.84 7.71 24.60
C ALA A 57 -20.70 7.60 26.13
N GLY A 58 -19.51 7.34 26.66
CA GLY A 58 -19.25 7.19 28.10
C GLY A 58 -19.75 5.86 28.70
N GLN A 59 -20.01 4.85 27.87
CA GLN A 59 -20.50 3.53 28.30
C GLN A 59 -19.35 2.53 28.44
N GLY A 60 -19.54 1.47 29.24
CA GLY A 60 -18.57 0.36 29.33
C GLY A 60 -17.35 0.58 30.23
N LEU A 61 -17.31 1.69 30.98
CA LEU A 61 -16.28 1.98 31.97
C LEU A 61 -16.47 1.15 33.26
N PRO A 62 -15.43 0.49 33.77
CA PRO A 62 -15.48 -0.15 35.08
C PRO A 62 -15.69 0.88 36.20
N ALA A 63 -16.52 0.55 37.19
CA ALA A 63 -16.78 1.42 38.34
C ALA A 63 -15.50 1.84 39.08
N ALA A 64 -14.49 0.96 39.12
CA ALA A 64 -13.21 1.23 39.79
C ALA A 64 -12.42 2.41 39.18
N VAL A 65 -12.57 2.69 37.87
CA VAL A 65 -11.85 3.78 37.19
C VAL A 65 -12.74 4.99 36.90
N ALA A 66 -14.06 4.81 36.95
CA ALA A 66 -15.06 5.85 36.64
C ALA A 66 -14.94 7.11 37.52
N HIS A 67 -14.37 6.99 38.72
CA HIS A 67 -14.21 8.10 39.65
C HIS A 67 -13.00 9.01 39.35
N SER A 68 -12.10 8.58 38.45
CA SER A 68 -10.93 9.36 38.04
C SER A 68 -10.91 9.55 36.52
N PRO A 69 -11.02 10.80 36.01
CA PRO A 69 -10.97 11.07 34.58
C PRO A 69 -9.67 10.60 33.91
N SER A 70 -8.53 10.73 34.59
CA SER A 70 -7.23 10.27 34.07
C SER A 70 -7.17 8.75 33.99
N ALA A 71 -7.61 8.05 35.05
CA ALA A 71 -7.65 6.59 35.06
C ALA A 71 -8.64 6.03 34.02
N SER A 72 -9.81 6.65 33.88
CA SER A 72 -10.80 6.30 32.85
C SER A 72 -10.24 6.45 31.44
N ARG A 73 -9.57 7.57 31.13
CA ARG A 73 -8.95 7.80 29.81
C ARG A 73 -7.84 6.80 29.51
N GLN A 74 -6.97 6.53 30.48
CA GLN A 74 -5.90 5.55 30.32
C GLN A 74 -6.47 4.16 30.03
N TRP A 75 -7.45 3.73 30.84
CA TRP A 75 -8.10 2.43 30.67
C TRP A 75 -8.79 2.30 29.30
N VAL A 76 -9.55 3.33 28.87
CA VAL A 76 -10.18 3.36 27.53
C VAL A 76 -9.12 3.29 26.43
N SER A 77 -8.03 4.04 26.57
CA SER A 77 -6.94 4.04 25.60
C SER A 77 -6.29 2.66 25.47
N ASP A 78 -6.03 1.97 26.58
CA ASP A 78 -5.43 0.64 26.61
C ASP A 78 -6.36 -0.40 25.96
N GLU A 79 -7.65 -0.34 26.31
CA GLU A 79 -8.69 -1.25 25.84
C GLU A 79 -9.01 -1.07 24.34
N LEU A 80 -8.90 0.17 23.83
CA LEU A 80 -8.95 0.48 22.40
C LEU A 80 -7.67 0.08 21.68
N THR A 81 -6.52 0.25 22.31
CA THR A 81 -5.21 -0.15 21.76
C THR A 81 -5.16 -1.65 21.53
N GLN A 82 -5.56 -2.46 22.52
CA GLN A 82 -5.62 -3.91 22.40
C GLN A 82 -6.57 -4.35 21.28
N SER A 83 -7.76 -3.75 21.22
CA SER A 83 -8.76 -4.04 20.17
C SER A 83 -8.25 -3.65 18.78
N ALA A 84 -7.57 -2.50 18.65
CA ALA A 84 -6.98 -2.05 17.40
C ALA A 84 -5.84 -2.97 16.92
N GLN A 85 -5.02 -3.49 17.83
CA GLN A 85 -3.99 -4.49 17.52
C GLN A 85 -4.61 -5.75 16.91
N LEU A 86 -5.70 -6.25 17.49
CA LEU A 86 -6.44 -7.40 16.94
C LEU A 86 -6.98 -7.11 15.53
N VAL A 87 -7.56 -5.93 15.30
CA VAL A 87 -8.02 -5.53 13.96
C VAL A 87 -6.87 -5.51 12.96
N ALA A 88 -5.73 -4.93 13.34
CA ALA A 88 -4.54 -4.85 12.49
C ALA A 88 -3.94 -6.24 12.20
N GLU A 89 -3.94 -7.16 13.16
CA GLU A 89 -3.54 -8.55 12.96
C GLU A 89 -4.44 -9.27 11.96
N ARG A 90 -5.75 -9.15 12.13
CA ARG A 90 -6.73 -9.73 11.20
C ARG A 90 -6.64 -9.09 9.81
N GLY A 91 -6.36 -7.79 9.74
CA GLY A 91 -6.14 -7.07 8.48
C GLY A 91 -4.89 -7.58 7.74
N ARG A 92 -3.78 -7.78 8.47
CA ARG A 92 -2.56 -8.40 7.93
C ARG A 92 -2.80 -9.82 7.43
N ALA A 93 -3.55 -10.63 8.18
CA ALA A 93 -3.92 -11.98 7.77
C ALA A 93 -4.79 -11.99 6.50
N GLU A 94 -5.81 -11.12 6.41
CA GLU A 94 -6.59 -10.94 5.18
C GLU A 94 -5.71 -10.52 4.01
N GLY A 95 -4.79 -9.57 4.21
CA GLY A 95 -3.85 -9.08 3.21
C GLY A 95 -2.98 -10.20 2.63
N GLN A 96 -2.38 -11.03 3.49
CA GLN A 96 -1.57 -12.18 3.07
C GLN A 96 -2.41 -13.20 2.30
N ALA A 97 -3.61 -13.52 2.81
CA ALA A 97 -4.51 -14.48 2.17
C ALA A 97 -5.03 -13.98 0.81
N TRP A 98 -5.18 -12.66 0.65
CA TRP A 98 -5.49 -12.01 -0.62
C TRP A 98 -4.32 -12.08 -1.61
N LEU A 99 -3.10 -11.76 -1.16
CA LEU A 99 -1.89 -11.87 -2.00
C LEU A 99 -1.69 -13.29 -2.52
N ALA A 100 -1.91 -14.30 -1.68
CA ALA A 100 -1.83 -15.71 -2.06
C ALA A 100 -2.88 -16.14 -3.10
N ARG A 101 -3.99 -15.38 -3.25
CA ARG A 101 -4.99 -15.61 -4.32
C ARG A 101 -4.76 -14.73 -5.55
N LEU A 102 -3.97 -13.67 -5.43
CA LEU A 102 -3.77 -12.70 -6.49
C LEU A 102 -3.20 -13.35 -7.74
N TRP A 103 -2.25 -14.29 -7.61
CA TRP A 103 -1.65 -14.98 -8.76
C TRP A 103 -2.68 -15.68 -9.66
N ARG A 104 -3.73 -16.28 -9.07
CA ARG A 104 -4.80 -16.92 -9.85
C ARG A 104 -5.59 -15.88 -10.64
N ARG A 105 -5.94 -14.77 -9.99
CA ARG A 105 -6.64 -13.66 -10.65
C ARG A 105 -5.80 -13.07 -11.77
N THR A 106 -4.52 -12.81 -11.52
CA THR A 106 -3.58 -12.33 -12.54
C THR A 106 -3.50 -13.30 -13.71
N ALA A 107 -3.36 -14.60 -13.47
CA ALA A 107 -3.37 -15.61 -14.51
C ALA A 107 -4.69 -15.59 -15.31
N PHE A 108 -5.84 -15.66 -14.64
CA PHE A 108 -7.14 -15.60 -15.32
C PHE A 108 -7.31 -14.33 -16.16
N THR A 109 -6.94 -13.16 -15.64
CA THR A 109 -7.03 -11.90 -16.38
C THR A 109 -6.11 -11.90 -17.60
N VAL A 110 -4.86 -12.35 -17.45
CA VAL A 110 -3.89 -12.39 -18.54
C VAL A 110 -4.35 -13.37 -19.64
N TRP A 111 -4.82 -14.56 -19.28
CA TRP A 111 -5.34 -15.52 -20.25
C TRP A 111 -6.65 -15.06 -20.90
N ALA A 112 -7.53 -14.38 -20.16
CA ALA A 112 -8.72 -13.75 -20.74
C ALA A 112 -8.36 -12.67 -21.77
N LEU A 113 -7.29 -11.90 -21.55
CA LEU A 113 -6.78 -10.93 -22.53
C LEU A 113 -6.22 -11.61 -23.79
N VAL A 114 -5.54 -12.76 -23.65
CA VAL A 114 -5.09 -13.55 -24.81
C VAL A 114 -6.28 -14.06 -25.62
N VAL A 115 -7.30 -14.62 -24.95
CA VAL A 115 -8.54 -15.08 -25.62
C VAL A 115 -9.26 -13.91 -26.29
N LEU A 116 -9.36 -12.76 -25.63
CA LEU A 116 -9.95 -11.55 -26.22
C LEU A 116 -9.16 -11.11 -27.47
N LEU A 117 -7.83 -11.09 -27.41
CA LEU A 117 -6.99 -10.76 -28.56
C LEU A 117 -7.24 -11.73 -29.72
N LEU A 118 -7.31 -13.04 -29.44
CA LEU A 118 -7.65 -14.06 -30.43
C LEU A 118 -9.01 -13.80 -31.07
N LEU A 119 -10.04 -13.51 -30.26
CA LEU A 119 -11.38 -13.21 -30.77
C LEU A 119 -11.39 -11.96 -31.65
N VAL A 120 -10.74 -10.88 -31.21
CA VAL A 120 -10.64 -9.63 -31.99
C VAL A 120 -9.89 -9.87 -33.31
N GLN A 121 -8.79 -10.63 -33.28
CA GLN A 121 -8.05 -10.97 -34.50
C GLN A 121 -8.88 -11.87 -35.43
N ALA A 122 -9.62 -12.84 -34.89
CA ALA A 122 -10.49 -13.71 -35.69
C ALA A 122 -11.63 -12.91 -36.34
N LEU A 123 -12.28 -12.01 -35.60
CA LEU A 123 -13.32 -11.13 -36.15
C LEU A 123 -12.75 -10.21 -37.25
N THR A 124 -11.60 -9.59 -37.00
CA THR A 124 -10.98 -8.68 -37.98
C THR A 124 -10.35 -9.42 -39.16
N ALA A 125 -10.13 -10.74 -39.05
CA ALA A 125 -9.72 -11.60 -40.16
C ALA A 125 -10.82 -11.86 -41.18
N ILE A 126 -12.09 -11.70 -40.79
CA ILE A 126 -13.21 -11.82 -41.69
C ILE A 126 -13.07 -10.72 -42.76
N GLY A 127 -12.83 -11.13 -44.01
CA GLY A 127 -12.64 -10.26 -45.16
C GLY A 127 -11.18 -9.89 -45.48
N THR A 128 -10.29 -9.77 -44.49
CA THR A 128 -8.87 -9.41 -44.71
C THR A 128 -7.91 -10.60 -44.74
N GLY A 129 -8.37 -11.80 -44.36
CA GLY A 129 -7.57 -13.02 -44.31
C GLY A 129 -6.60 -13.05 -43.12
N TRP A 130 -6.07 -14.23 -42.77
CA TRP A 130 -5.15 -14.41 -41.64
C TRP A 130 -3.70 -14.11 -42.05
N THR A 131 -2.97 -13.31 -41.26
CA THR A 131 -1.63 -12.84 -41.61
C THR A 131 -0.55 -13.37 -40.67
N ALA A 132 0.72 -13.36 -41.11
CA ALA A 132 1.87 -13.70 -40.27
C ALA A 132 1.96 -12.81 -39.02
N ALA A 133 1.71 -11.50 -39.19
CA ALA A 133 1.65 -10.53 -38.10
C ALA A 133 0.66 -10.89 -36.99
N ARG A 134 -0.52 -11.43 -37.34
CA ARG A 134 -1.52 -11.90 -36.36
C ARG A 134 -1.02 -13.10 -35.58
N THR A 135 -0.45 -14.08 -36.29
CA THR A 135 0.17 -15.26 -35.68
C THR A 135 1.31 -14.87 -34.73
N ALA A 136 2.20 -13.99 -35.16
CA ALA A 136 3.29 -13.46 -34.33
C ALA A 136 2.75 -12.69 -33.12
N GLY A 137 1.71 -11.87 -33.30
CA GLY A 137 0.96 -11.20 -32.23
C GLY A 137 0.46 -12.16 -31.14
N LEU A 138 -0.21 -13.24 -31.56
CA LEU A 138 -0.74 -14.24 -30.63
C LEU A 138 0.36 -15.05 -29.94
N LEU A 139 1.40 -15.45 -30.66
CA LEU A 139 2.54 -16.15 -30.08
C LEU A 139 3.26 -15.26 -29.05
N ALA A 140 3.49 -13.98 -29.37
CA ALA A 140 4.04 -13.01 -28.42
C ALA A 140 3.14 -12.88 -27.17
N ALA A 141 1.83 -12.81 -27.36
CA ALA A 141 0.88 -12.75 -26.24
C ALA A 141 0.93 -14.01 -25.37
N LEU A 142 1.07 -15.20 -25.97
CA LEU A 142 1.22 -16.48 -25.25
C LEU A 142 2.53 -16.52 -24.46
N VAL A 143 3.64 -16.07 -25.04
CA VAL A 143 4.95 -16.01 -24.36
C VAL A 143 4.88 -15.06 -23.16
N VAL A 144 4.35 -13.85 -23.36
CA VAL A 144 4.16 -12.86 -22.28
C VAL A 144 3.23 -13.41 -21.21
N ALA A 145 2.11 -14.02 -21.59
CA ALA A 145 1.16 -14.61 -20.65
C ALA A 145 1.76 -15.74 -19.83
N GLY A 146 2.53 -16.63 -20.47
CA GLY A 146 3.29 -17.69 -19.83
C GLY A 146 4.30 -17.14 -18.83
N ALA A 147 5.09 -16.14 -19.23
CA ALA A 147 6.08 -15.49 -18.37
C ALA A 147 5.43 -14.81 -17.14
N LEU A 148 4.35 -14.06 -17.34
CA LEU A 148 3.60 -13.42 -16.25
C LEU A 148 2.93 -14.44 -15.32
N THR A 149 2.43 -15.55 -15.88
CA THR A 149 1.86 -16.66 -15.09
C THR A 149 2.95 -17.34 -14.25
N ALA A 150 4.10 -17.65 -14.85
CA ALA A 150 5.24 -18.24 -14.16
C ALA A 150 5.77 -17.32 -13.06
N ALA A 151 6.00 -16.03 -13.35
CA ALA A 151 6.39 -15.03 -12.36
C ALA A 151 5.35 -14.93 -11.23
N SER A 152 4.06 -14.99 -11.56
CA SER A 152 2.98 -14.98 -10.57
C SER A 152 3.00 -16.21 -9.67
N PHE A 153 3.31 -17.39 -10.22
CA PHE A 153 3.42 -18.62 -9.47
C PHE A 153 4.65 -18.62 -8.54
N PHE A 154 5.84 -18.30 -9.06
CA PHE A 154 7.09 -18.28 -8.28
C PHE A 154 7.09 -17.19 -7.20
N HIS A 155 6.44 -16.05 -7.46
CA HIS A 155 6.36 -14.93 -6.51
C HIS A 155 5.00 -14.83 -5.80
N ARG A 156 4.22 -15.91 -5.75
CA ARG A 156 2.86 -15.92 -5.14
C ARG A 156 2.80 -15.39 -3.70
N ALA A 157 3.86 -15.61 -2.92
CA ALA A 157 3.94 -15.12 -1.54
C ALA A 157 4.17 -13.60 -1.43
N ARG A 158 4.61 -12.94 -2.52
CA ARG A 158 4.98 -11.52 -2.57
C ARG A 158 4.07 -10.68 -3.48
N GLY A 159 2.92 -11.23 -3.91
CA GLY A 159 2.00 -10.55 -4.84
C GLY A 159 2.15 -10.95 -6.30
N GLY A 160 2.91 -11.99 -6.62
CA GLY A 160 3.03 -12.55 -7.97
C GLY A 160 3.72 -11.60 -8.94
N ALA A 161 3.21 -11.50 -10.17
CA ALA A 161 3.77 -10.60 -11.19
C ALA A 161 3.67 -9.11 -10.81
N LEU A 162 2.85 -8.75 -9.81
CA LEU A 162 2.78 -7.37 -9.30
C LEU A 162 3.83 -7.06 -8.23
N ALA A 163 4.60 -8.05 -7.76
CA ALA A 163 5.64 -7.85 -6.76
C ALA A 163 6.63 -6.71 -7.11
N PRO A 164 7.09 -6.53 -8.36
CA PRO A 164 7.99 -5.44 -8.72
C PRO A 164 7.37 -4.04 -8.59
N VAL A 165 6.04 -3.93 -8.73
CA VAL A 165 5.34 -2.64 -8.67
C VAL A 165 4.83 -2.32 -7.27
N ILE A 166 4.93 -3.25 -6.32
CA ILE A 166 4.64 -3.01 -4.91
C ILE A 166 5.86 -2.33 -4.25
N GLY A 167 5.61 -1.20 -3.61
CA GLY A 167 6.59 -0.41 -2.86
C GLY A 167 7.00 -1.06 -1.55
N GLU A 168 8.08 -0.55 -0.96
CA GLU A 168 8.59 -0.97 0.35
C GLU A 168 7.55 -0.73 1.48
N ASP A 169 6.64 0.23 1.30
CA ASP A 169 5.52 0.54 2.19
C ASP A 169 4.28 -0.34 1.95
N ASN A 170 4.38 -1.40 1.12
CA ASN A 170 3.31 -2.34 0.78
C ASN A 170 2.13 -1.72 0.00
N ARG A 171 2.36 -0.60 -0.69
CA ARG A 171 1.41 0.07 -1.59
C ARG A 171 1.81 -0.13 -3.05
N LEU A 172 0.89 0.02 -4.00
CA LEU A 172 1.30 0.07 -5.41
C LEU A 172 2.02 1.39 -5.72
N SER A 173 3.17 1.31 -6.38
CA SER A 173 3.95 2.48 -6.79
C SER A 173 3.53 2.93 -8.18
N THR A 174 3.02 4.16 -8.29
CA THR A 174 2.62 4.77 -9.57
C THR A 174 3.74 4.73 -10.61
N SER A 175 4.96 5.15 -10.25
CA SER A 175 6.09 5.17 -11.18
C SER A 175 6.53 3.79 -11.62
N ARG A 176 6.58 2.80 -10.71
CA ARG A 176 6.92 1.42 -11.09
C ARG A 176 5.84 0.80 -11.96
N ALA A 177 4.56 1.08 -11.69
CA ALA A 177 3.45 0.57 -12.49
C ALA A 177 3.47 1.13 -13.92
N VAL A 178 3.66 2.45 -14.07
CA VAL A 178 3.79 3.08 -15.40
C VAL A 178 5.01 2.53 -16.14
N ALA A 179 6.18 2.44 -15.48
CA ALA A 179 7.37 1.87 -16.10
C ALA A 179 7.17 0.40 -16.51
N ALA A 180 6.58 -0.42 -15.65
CA ALA A 180 6.29 -1.82 -15.97
C ALA A 180 5.33 -1.98 -17.16
N ALA A 181 4.32 -1.11 -17.27
CA ALA A 181 3.41 -1.10 -18.41
C ALA A 181 4.13 -0.78 -19.73
N TRP A 182 5.02 0.23 -19.73
CA TRP A 182 5.84 0.56 -20.90
C TRP A 182 6.84 -0.53 -21.26
N VAL A 183 7.51 -1.13 -20.27
CA VAL A 183 8.41 -2.26 -20.49
C VAL A 183 7.66 -3.44 -21.11
N LEU A 184 6.49 -3.79 -20.57
CA LEU A 184 5.67 -4.88 -21.10
C LEU A 184 5.21 -4.61 -22.53
N PHE A 185 4.79 -3.38 -22.82
CA PHE A 185 4.37 -2.96 -24.16
C PHE A 185 5.52 -3.06 -25.18
N VAL A 186 6.70 -2.56 -24.84
CA VAL A 186 7.87 -2.61 -25.73
C VAL A 186 8.37 -4.06 -25.89
N ALA A 187 8.42 -4.85 -24.81
CA ALA A 187 8.79 -6.26 -24.89
C ALA A 187 7.83 -7.06 -25.80
N TYR A 188 6.52 -6.84 -25.64
CA TYR A 188 5.50 -7.43 -26.54
C TYR A 188 5.74 -7.02 -28.00
N THR A 189 5.94 -5.72 -28.26
CA THR A 189 6.23 -5.19 -29.60
C THR A 189 7.43 -5.90 -30.24
N VAL A 190 8.54 -6.00 -29.51
CA VAL A 190 9.77 -6.64 -30.00
C VAL A 190 9.54 -8.13 -30.27
N LEU A 191 8.77 -8.84 -29.44
CA LEU A 191 8.40 -10.23 -29.68
C LEU A 191 7.54 -10.40 -30.94
N VAL A 192 6.63 -9.46 -31.21
CA VAL A 192 5.83 -9.46 -32.46
C VAL A 192 6.71 -9.28 -33.69
N LEU A 193 7.67 -8.35 -33.65
CA LEU A 193 8.62 -8.14 -34.75
C LEU A 193 9.55 -9.34 -34.93
N ALA A 194 10.07 -9.91 -33.84
CA ALA A 194 10.92 -11.09 -33.88
C ALA A 194 10.17 -12.32 -34.44
N GLY A 195 8.90 -12.50 -34.08
CA GLY A 195 8.05 -13.56 -34.61
C GLY A 195 7.78 -13.41 -36.10
N GLN A 196 7.57 -12.18 -36.58
CA GLN A 196 7.44 -11.91 -38.02
C GLN A 196 8.75 -12.17 -38.76
N LEU A 197 9.89 -11.74 -38.20
CA LEU A 197 11.20 -11.97 -38.80
C LEU A 197 11.53 -13.46 -38.91
N ALA A 198 11.13 -14.26 -37.91
CA ALA A 198 11.29 -15.72 -37.93
C ALA A 198 10.39 -16.42 -38.97
N ALA A 199 9.24 -15.82 -39.30
CA ALA A 199 8.31 -16.33 -40.30
C ALA A 199 8.63 -15.84 -41.73
N ALA A 200 9.39 -14.75 -41.86
CA ALA A 200 9.73 -14.14 -43.14
C ALA A 200 10.62 -15.08 -43.99
N SER A 201 10.09 -15.47 -45.14
CA SER A 201 10.76 -16.39 -46.07
C SER A 201 11.52 -15.66 -47.18
N ASP A 202 11.12 -14.42 -47.48
CA ASP A 202 11.71 -13.56 -48.50
C ASP A 202 12.74 -12.59 -47.92
N HIS A 203 13.74 -12.21 -48.72
CA HIS A 203 14.78 -11.26 -48.31
C HIS A 203 14.23 -9.83 -48.19
N ASP A 204 13.37 -9.42 -49.12
CA ASP A 204 12.76 -8.07 -49.11
C ASP A 204 11.87 -7.85 -47.87
N GLU A 205 11.12 -8.89 -47.47
CA GLU A 205 10.28 -8.86 -46.26
C GLU A 205 11.14 -8.72 -44.98
N ARG A 206 12.29 -9.39 -44.93
CA ARG A 206 13.24 -9.27 -43.80
C ARG A 206 13.85 -7.88 -43.73
N ASP A 207 14.25 -7.31 -44.87
CA ASP A 207 14.84 -5.97 -44.92
C ASP A 207 13.85 -4.90 -44.45
N VAL A 208 12.57 -5.02 -44.81
CA VAL A 208 11.50 -4.14 -44.30
C VAL A 208 11.35 -4.23 -42.78
N LEU A 209 11.36 -5.45 -42.21
CA LEU A 209 11.25 -5.65 -40.76
C LEU A 209 12.48 -5.13 -40.00
N ILE A 210 13.67 -5.31 -40.56
CA ILE A 210 14.93 -4.77 -40.00
C ILE A 210 14.90 -3.24 -40.06
N ALA A 211 14.47 -2.64 -41.18
CA ALA A 211 14.27 -1.21 -41.29
C ALA A 211 13.16 -0.71 -40.32
N GLY A 212 12.16 -1.54 -40.01
CA GLY A 212 11.12 -1.27 -39.03
C GLY A 212 11.63 -1.18 -37.58
N LEU A 213 12.78 -1.79 -37.28
CA LEU A 213 13.48 -1.72 -35.99
C LEU A 213 14.38 -0.50 -35.85
N GLU A 214 14.55 0.30 -36.92
CA GLU A 214 15.39 1.50 -36.87
C GLU A 214 14.95 2.45 -35.77
N LEU A 215 15.94 2.94 -35.01
CA LEU A 215 15.71 3.85 -33.89
C LEU A 215 14.95 5.12 -34.33
N ALA A 216 15.17 5.59 -35.56
CA ALA A 216 14.47 6.74 -36.11
C ALA A 216 12.93 6.57 -36.09
N ARG A 217 12.43 5.35 -36.30
CA ARG A 217 10.99 5.02 -36.32
C ARG A 217 10.41 4.79 -34.93
N GLY A 218 11.26 4.43 -33.96
CA GLY A 218 10.86 4.14 -32.58
C GLY A 218 11.28 5.19 -31.55
N ALA A 219 11.93 6.28 -31.96
CA ALA A 219 12.63 7.21 -31.06
C ALA A 219 11.73 7.76 -29.96
N GLY A 220 10.49 8.14 -30.29
CA GLY A 220 9.53 8.65 -29.31
C GLY A 220 9.19 7.61 -28.22
N ALA A 221 8.87 6.38 -28.62
CA ALA A 221 8.52 5.30 -27.68
C ALA A 221 9.72 4.89 -26.82
N VAL A 222 10.92 4.79 -27.42
CA VAL A 222 12.16 4.46 -26.69
C VAL A 222 12.53 5.58 -25.72
N THR A 223 12.37 6.85 -26.11
CA THR A 223 12.60 8.00 -25.23
C THR A 223 11.65 7.97 -24.03
N VAL A 224 10.35 7.74 -24.28
CA VAL A 224 9.37 7.61 -23.20
C VAL A 224 9.73 6.45 -22.27
N LEU A 225 10.05 5.27 -22.81
CA LEU A 225 10.49 4.11 -22.02
C LEU A 225 11.68 4.47 -21.12
N ALA A 226 12.73 5.07 -21.70
CA ALA A 226 13.92 5.47 -20.97
C ALA A 226 13.59 6.44 -19.83
N VAL A 227 12.74 7.44 -20.09
CA VAL A 227 12.33 8.42 -19.09
C VAL A 227 11.49 7.78 -17.99
N VAL A 228 10.45 6.99 -18.30
CA VAL A 228 9.60 6.40 -17.25
C VAL A 228 10.38 5.40 -16.38
N CYS A 229 11.30 4.64 -16.96
CA CYS A 229 12.22 3.79 -16.21
C CYS A 229 13.16 4.62 -15.32
N GLY A 230 13.76 5.68 -15.87
CA GLY A 230 14.62 6.60 -15.11
C GLY A 230 13.88 7.26 -13.94
N ILE A 231 12.63 7.70 -14.16
CA ILE A 231 11.76 8.28 -13.13
C ILE A 231 11.41 7.26 -12.04
N ALA A 232 11.12 6.01 -12.40
CA ALA A 232 10.87 4.96 -11.41
C ALA A 232 12.07 4.73 -10.48
N VAL A 233 13.29 4.73 -11.02
CA VAL A 233 14.53 4.63 -10.25
C VAL A 233 14.78 5.88 -9.41
N LEU A 234 14.64 7.07 -10.01
CA LEU A 234 14.88 8.35 -9.36
C LEU A 234 13.92 8.57 -8.19
N VAL A 235 12.62 8.34 -8.38
CA VAL A 235 11.62 8.47 -7.31
C VAL A 235 11.90 7.50 -6.18
N ARG A 236 12.27 6.25 -6.48
CA ARG A 236 12.68 5.29 -5.43
C ARG A 236 13.85 5.84 -4.62
N ARG A 237 14.87 6.40 -5.28
CA ARG A 237 16.03 6.99 -4.62
C ARG A 237 15.65 8.20 -3.76
N VAL A 238 14.84 9.11 -4.31
CA VAL A 238 14.38 10.33 -3.63
C VAL A 238 13.57 10.00 -2.39
N VAL A 239 12.55 9.14 -2.52
CA VAL A 239 11.71 8.72 -1.39
C VAL A 239 12.56 8.01 -0.34
N GLY A 240 13.42 7.07 -0.75
CA GLY A 240 14.30 6.36 0.17
C GLY A 240 15.23 7.28 0.98
N LEU A 241 15.91 8.22 0.31
CA LEU A 241 16.78 9.19 0.98
C LEU A 241 16.01 10.12 1.92
N ARG A 242 14.79 10.54 1.54
CA ARG A 242 13.98 11.44 2.36
C ARG A 242 13.36 10.75 3.58
N VAL A 243 13.02 9.47 3.47
CA VAL A 243 12.61 8.64 4.61
C VAL A 243 13.79 8.43 5.56
N LEU A 244 14.98 8.06 5.05
CA LEU A 244 16.19 7.91 5.87
C LEU A 244 16.59 9.23 6.54
N GLY A 245 16.46 10.35 5.85
CA GLY A 245 16.72 11.69 6.39
C GLY A 245 15.59 12.27 7.24
N GLN A 246 14.56 11.48 7.58
CA GLN A 246 13.40 11.90 8.39
C GLN A 246 12.64 13.12 7.85
N ARG A 247 12.77 13.43 6.55
CA ARG A 247 12.04 14.52 5.86
C ARG A 247 10.71 14.06 5.28
N LEU A 248 10.49 12.76 5.21
CA LEU A 248 9.26 12.13 4.74
C LEU A 248 8.90 10.98 5.68
N GLN A 249 7.65 10.94 6.11
CA GLN A 249 7.13 9.91 7.00
C GLN A 249 6.31 8.91 6.17
N LYS A 250 6.67 7.63 6.22
CA LYS A 250 5.98 6.56 5.49
C LYS A 250 5.59 5.45 6.44
N VAL A 251 4.30 5.12 6.47
CA VAL A 251 3.77 4.00 7.24
C VAL A 251 3.37 2.88 6.30
N ARG A 252 3.77 1.66 6.65
CA ARG A 252 3.46 0.45 5.89
C ARG A 252 1.96 0.19 5.89
N ALA A 253 1.37 0.08 4.70
CA ALA A 253 -0.03 -0.30 4.51
C ALA A 253 -0.26 -1.80 4.75
N ASP A 254 -1.47 -2.19 5.15
CA ASP A 254 -1.80 -3.60 5.37
C ASP A 254 -1.87 -4.41 4.08
N ARG A 255 -2.26 -3.76 2.96
CA ARG A 255 -2.30 -4.36 1.64
C ARG A 255 -2.17 -3.31 0.52
N PRO A 256 -1.64 -3.70 -0.65
CA PRO A 256 -1.70 -2.87 -1.84
C PRO A 256 -3.13 -2.76 -2.36
N ARG A 257 -3.50 -1.58 -2.88
CA ARG A 257 -4.82 -1.31 -3.47
C ARG A 257 -4.62 -0.70 -4.86
N ALA A 258 -5.52 -1.01 -5.79
CA ALA A 258 -5.48 -0.38 -7.13
C ALA A 258 -5.62 1.15 -7.06
N ALA A 259 -6.35 1.66 -6.07
CA ALA A 259 -6.49 3.08 -5.80
C ALA A 259 -5.15 3.77 -5.49
N ASP A 260 -4.16 3.05 -4.95
CA ASP A 260 -2.84 3.62 -4.61
C ASP A 260 -2.11 4.23 -5.82
N LEU A 261 -2.48 3.83 -7.04
CA LEU A 261 -1.94 4.43 -8.27
C LEU A 261 -2.42 5.87 -8.49
N LEU A 262 -3.57 6.22 -7.92
CA LEU A 262 -4.32 7.46 -8.15
C LEU A 262 -4.48 8.31 -6.87
N THR A 263 -4.14 7.75 -5.72
CA THR A 263 -4.33 8.38 -4.42
C THR A 263 -3.02 8.55 -3.67
N ASP A 264 -2.95 9.58 -2.84
CA ASP A 264 -1.89 9.77 -1.87
C ASP A 264 -1.92 8.72 -0.75
N ASP A 265 -0.98 8.84 0.20
CA ASP A 265 -0.86 7.90 1.29
C ASP A 265 -2.04 7.89 2.27
N SER A 266 -2.84 8.96 2.28
CA SER A 266 -4.06 9.09 3.07
C SER A 266 -5.31 8.62 2.30
N GLY A 267 -5.16 8.17 1.06
CA GLY A 267 -6.27 7.74 0.20
C GLY A 267 -7.02 8.89 -0.48
N ARG A 268 -6.49 10.12 -0.47
CA ARG A 268 -7.06 11.27 -1.19
C ARG A 268 -6.54 11.27 -2.63
N GLY A 269 -7.33 11.74 -3.60
CA GLY A 269 -6.91 11.83 -4.99
C GLY A 269 -5.65 12.70 -5.13
N SER A 270 -4.60 12.16 -5.76
CA SER A 270 -3.35 12.87 -6.01
C SER A 270 -3.32 13.34 -7.46
N PHE A 271 -3.36 14.65 -7.68
CA PHE A 271 -3.35 15.21 -9.03
C PHE A 271 -2.10 14.77 -9.81
N ALA A 272 -0.93 14.84 -9.18
CA ALA A 272 0.35 14.49 -9.79
C ALA A 272 0.43 13.00 -10.19
N ASP A 273 -0.13 12.11 -9.37
CA ASP A 273 -0.18 10.67 -9.66
C ASP A 273 -1.22 10.37 -10.75
N LEU A 274 -2.43 10.93 -10.62
CA LEU A 274 -3.54 10.73 -11.56
C LEU A 274 -3.18 11.18 -12.98
N GLN A 275 -2.67 12.40 -13.13
CA GLN A 275 -2.30 12.93 -14.45
C GLN A 275 -1.21 12.08 -15.12
N TYR A 276 -0.25 11.57 -14.35
CA TYR A 276 0.85 10.76 -14.85
C TYR A 276 0.37 9.40 -15.37
N VAL A 277 -0.52 8.75 -14.62
CA VAL A 277 -1.14 7.49 -15.04
C VAL A 277 -2.00 7.69 -16.29
N VAL A 278 -2.88 8.70 -16.29
CA VAL A 278 -3.82 8.93 -17.40
C VAL A 278 -3.08 9.28 -18.69
N ILE A 279 -2.13 10.22 -18.65
CA ILE A 279 -1.36 10.63 -19.83
C ILE A 279 -0.53 9.45 -20.38
N SER A 280 0.13 8.70 -19.49
CA SER A 280 0.89 7.52 -19.90
C SER A 280 0.00 6.43 -20.50
N ALA A 281 -1.20 6.21 -19.93
CA ALA A 281 -2.17 5.25 -20.46
C ALA A 281 -2.67 5.63 -21.86
N VAL A 282 -2.97 6.91 -22.10
CA VAL A 282 -3.35 7.41 -23.43
C VAL A 282 -2.23 7.18 -24.45
N ALA A 283 -0.98 7.46 -24.08
CA ALA A 283 0.17 7.22 -24.95
C ALA A 283 0.39 5.72 -25.24
N LEU A 284 0.18 4.84 -24.25
CA LEU A 284 0.22 3.39 -24.46
C LEU A 284 -0.89 2.92 -25.38
N VAL A 285 -2.14 3.39 -25.19
CA VAL A 285 -3.27 3.05 -26.07
C VAL A 285 -2.97 3.49 -27.51
N PHE A 286 -2.45 4.70 -27.68
CA PHE A 286 -2.02 5.17 -28.99
C PHE A 286 -0.95 4.25 -29.60
N GLY A 287 0.07 3.87 -28.82
CA GLY A 287 1.11 2.94 -29.25
C GLY A 287 0.56 1.57 -29.67
N VAL A 288 -0.37 1.00 -28.91
CA VAL A 288 -1.05 -0.27 -29.24
C VAL A 288 -1.82 -0.16 -30.55
N VAL A 289 -2.54 0.95 -30.77
CA VAL A 289 -3.25 1.19 -32.03
C VAL A 289 -2.28 1.33 -33.20
N ARG A 290 -1.13 2.00 -33.01
CA ARG A 290 -0.09 2.11 -34.04
C ARG A 290 0.49 0.74 -34.39
N LEU A 291 0.83 -0.07 -33.39
CA LEU A 291 1.32 -1.44 -33.60
C LEU A 291 0.31 -2.30 -34.36
N ALA A 292 -0.98 -2.21 -34.00
CA ALA A 292 -2.03 -2.96 -34.68
C ALA A 292 -2.22 -2.55 -36.15
N ARG A 293 -1.98 -1.27 -36.48
CA ARG A 293 -2.10 -0.74 -37.85
C ARG A 293 -0.83 -0.91 -38.69
N ARG A 294 0.34 -0.96 -38.06
CA ARG A 294 1.66 -1.12 -38.70
C ARG A 294 2.50 -2.11 -37.88
N PRO A 295 2.22 -3.42 -38.00
CA PRO A 295 2.86 -4.45 -37.18
C PRO A 295 4.32 -4.70 -37.57
N ASP A 296 4.75 -4.21 -38.73
CA ASP A 296 6.06 -4.38 -39.36
C ASP A 296 7.16 -3.45 -38.80
N GLN A 297 6.79 -2.51 -37.94
CA GLN A 297 7.72 -1.53 -37.37
C GLN A 297 7.44 -1.23 -35.90
N LEU A 298 8.43 -0.65 -35.22
CA LEU A 298 8.22 -0.11 -33.89
C LEU A 298 7.09 0.94 -33.87
N PRO A 299 6.29 1.02 -32.79
CA PRO A 299 5.24 2.02 -32.61
C PRO A 299 5.84 3.42 -32.65
N ASP A 300 5.67 4.07 -33.79
CA ASP A 300 6.04 5.46 -33.99
C ASP A 300 5.08 6.35 -33.19
N LEU A 301 5.60 6.85 -32.06
CA LEU A 301 4.93 7.77 -31.15
C LEU A 301 5.32 9.21 -31.55
N PRO A 302 4.35 10.03 -32.00
CA PRO A 302 4.63 11.41 -32.38
C PRO A 302 5.33 12.17 -31.26
N TRP A 303 6.34 12.96 -31.61
CA TRP A 303 7.13 13.73 -30.63
C TRP A 303 6.27 14.63 -29.74
N GLY A 304 5.16 15.18 -30.25
CA GLY A 304 4.21 15.94 -29.43
C GLY A 304 3.63 15.12 -28.27
N LEU A 305 3.23 13.86 -28.52
CA LEU A 305 2.70 12.97 -27.50
C LEU A 305 3.80 12.51 -26.53
N ALA A 306 4.99 12.21 -27.06
CA ALA A 306 6.16 11.90 -26.23
C ALA A 306 6.49 13.07 -25.28
N ALA A 307 6.51 14.30 -25.78
CA ALA A 307 6.75 15.51 -25.00
C ALA A 307 5.72 15.70 -23.87
N VAL A 308 4.44 15.45 -24.16
CA VAL A 308 3.38 15.50 -23.12
C VAL A 308 3.61 14.46 -22.02
N VAL A 309 4.02 13.23 -22.36
CA VAL A 309 4.39 12.22 -21.36
C VAL A 309 5.61 12.65 -20.54
N LEU A 310 6.62 13.26 -21.18
CA LEU A 310 7.82 13.76 -20.49
C LEU A 310 7.47 14.89 -19.51
N ILE A 311 6.66 15.86 -19.92
CA ILE A 311 6.17 16.95 -19.06
C ILE A 311 5.37 16.37 -17.88
N SER A 312 4.50 15.41 -18.16
CA SER A 312 3.71 14.70 -17.15
C SER A 312 4.60 13.98 -16.12
N ALA A 313 5.65 13.31 -16.59
CA ALA A 313 6.63 12.62 -15.74
C ALA A 313 7.44 13.60 -14.87
N ALA A 314 7.81 14.76 -15.43
CA ALA A 314 8.48 15.83 -14.68
C ALA A 314 7.58 16.43 -13.59
N THR A 315 6.30 16.68 -13.90
CA THR A 315 5.29 17.15 -12.92
C THR A 315 5.11 16.13 -11.79
N TYR A 316 5.03 14.85 -12.11
CA TYR A 316 4.97 13.77 -11.12
C TYR A 316 6.19 13.75 -10.21
N LEU A 317 7.40 13.85 -10.79
CA LEU A 317 8.64 13.90 -10.03
C LEU A 317 8.67 15.11 -9.10
N ALA A 318 8.31 16.30 -9.59
CA ALA A 318 8.22 17.52 -8.80
C ALA A 318 7.22 17.35 -7.63
N GLY A 319 6.08 16.72 -7.88
CA GLY A 319 5.11 16.34 -6.84
C GLY A 319 5.76 15.50 -5.73
N LYS A 320 6.49 14.44 -6.09
CA LYS A 320 7.22 13.60 -5.10
C LYS A 320 8.32 14.35 -4.34
N TYR A 321 8.90 15.40 -4.92
CA TYR A 321 9.81 16.29 -4.20
C TYR A 321 9.09 17.25 -3.25
N SER A 322 7.87 17.68 -3.59
CA SER A 322 7.06 18.54 -2.72
C SER A 322 6.38 17.81 -1.57
N GLU A 323 6.10 16.51 -1.70
CA GLU A 323 5.51 15.70 -0.63
C GLU A 323 6.40 15.68 0.62
N GLY A 324 5.83 15.63 1.82
CA GLY A 324 6.57 15.41 3.06
C GLY A 324 6.41 16.53 4.08
N GLY A 325 7.13 16.38 5.18
CA GLY A 325 7.00 17.20 6.37
C GLY A 325 7.60 16.48 7.56
N ARG A 326 8.67 17.06 8.10
CA ARG A 326 9.21 16.61 9.38
C ARG A 326 8.21 17.06 10.47
N PRO A 327 7.86 16.19 11.44
CA PRO A 327 6.98 16.61 12.50
C PRO A 327 7.64 17.76 13.27
N VAL A 328 6.84 18.77 13.62
CA VAL A 328 7.34 19.96 14.32
C VAL A 328 6.41 20.33 15.47
N ILE A 329 7.00 20.60 16.63
CA ILE A 329 6.31 21.22 17.76
C ILE A 329 6.42 22.74 17.58
N LEU A 330 5.29 23.42 17.55
CA LEU A 330 5.21 24.88 17.48
C LEU A 330 5.04 25.49 18.86
N SER A 331 4.22 24.87 19.71
CA SER A 331 4.06 25.27 21.10
C SER A 331 3.62 24.12 21.99
N VAL A 332 3.92 24.25 23.27
CA VAL A 332 3.41 23.38 24.33
C VAL A 332 2.81 24.27 25.41
N VAL A 333 1.56 24.01 25.77
CA VAL A 333 0.82 24.79 26.76
C VAL A 333 0.10 23.86 27.73
N ARG A 334 -0.25 24.36 28.92
CA ARG A 334 -1.17 23.68 29.84
C ARG A 334 -2.53 23.51 29.15
N ALA A 335 -3.10 22.31 29.18
CA ALA A 335 -4.47 22.10 28.74
C ALA A 335 -5.42 22.81 29.72
N ARG A 336 -6.34 23.63 29.21
CA ARG A 336 -7.27 24.41 30.04
C ARG A 336 -8.67 23.85 29.96
N GLU A 337 -9.33 23.74 31.11
CA GLU A 337 -10.78 23.63 31.15
C GLU A 337 -11.42 25.03 31.21
N ALA A 338 -12.68 25.14 30.77
CA ALA A 338 -13.38 26.41 30.77
C ALA A 338 -13.54 26.93 32.21
N GLY A 339 -12.87 28.05 32.53
CA GLY A 339 -12.85 28.65 33.86
C GLY A 339 -11.49 28.61 34.57
N ASP A 340 -10.50 27.90 34.01
CA ASP A 340 -9.16 27.84 34.59
C ASP A 340 -8.36 29.14 34.41
N LEU A 341 -7.68 29.55 35.48
CA LEU A 341 -6.71 30.64 35.45
C LEU A 341 -5.41 30.23 34.74
N ASP A 342 -4.66 31.22 34.25
CA ASP A 342 -3.33 31.01 33.70
C ASP A 342 -2.39 30.55 34.81
N ALA A 343 -1.77 29.38 34.62
CA ALA A 343 -0.90 28.74 35.60
C ALA A 343 0.26 28.04 34.88
N PRO A 344 1.42 27.87 35.55
CA PRO A 344 2.52 27.07 35.01
C PRO A 344 2.09 25.60 34.84
N ILE A 345 2.83 24.86 34.02
CA ILE A 345 2.62 23.43 33.80
C ILE A 345 3.05 22.68 35.06
N ARG A 346 2.17 21.89 35.66
CA ARG A 346 2.49 21.03 36.81
C ARG A 346 2.55 19.56 36.47
N THR A 347 3.19 18.79 37.34
CA THR A 347 3.10 17.34 37.29
C THR A 347 1.66 16.87 37.50
N GLY A 348 1.24 15.83 36.76
CA GLY A 348 -0.12 15.30 36.79
C GLY A 348 -1.15 16.07 35.96
N GLU A 349 -0.84 17.27 35.48
CA GLU A 349 -1.72 18.04 34.59
C GLU A 349 -1.58 17.61 33.13
N ASP A 350 -2.62 17.84 32.34
CA ASP A 350 -2.54 17.64 30.90
C ASP A 350 -1.86 18.83 30.22
N ILE A 351 -1.04 18.54 29.21
CA ILE A 351 -0.48 19.53 28.30
C ILE A 351 -1.02 19.34 26.89
N GLU A 352 -1.23 20.45 26.20
CA GLU A 352 -1.49 20.53 24.78
C GLU A 352 -0.20 20.79 24.01
N ILE A 353 0.16 19.86 23.14
CA ILE A 353 1.29 19.97 22.24
C ILE A 353 0.72 20.30 20.87
N ARG A 354 1.00 21.52 20.40
CA ARG A 354 0.51 22.05 19.12
C ARG A 354 1.63 22.03 18.09
N GLY A 355 1.30 21.64 16.87
CA GLY A 355 2.30 21.49 15.83
C GLY A 355 1.73 21.06 14.50
N ALA A 356 2.54 20.36 13.72
CA ALA A 356 2.15 19.80 12.44
C ALA A 356 2.91 18.50 12.14
N GLY A 357 2.27 17.61 11.38
CA GLY A 357 2.87 16.37 10.91
C GLY A 357 2.99 15.29 11.99
N PHE A 358 2.23 15.38 13.09
CA PHE A 358 2.24 14.39 14.16
C PHE A 358 1.65 13.05 13.71
N VAL A 359 0.66 13.07 12.81
CA VAL A 359 0.02 11.87 12.28
C VAL A 359 0.46 11.68 10.82
N PRO A 360 1.39 10.76 10.54
CA PRO A 360 1.84 10.50 9.18
C PRO A 360 0.67 10.16 8.24
N PRO A 361 0.75 10.53 6.96
CA PRO A 361 -0.20 10.07 5.95
C PRO A 361 -0.35 8.54 5.96
N GLY A 362 -1.59 8.05 6.07
CA GLY A 362 -1.91 6.63 6.18
C GLY A 362 -1.82 6.04 7.59
N ALA A 363 -1.53 6.84 8.61
CA ALA A 363 -1.44 6.42 10.02
C ALA A 363 -2.70 6.74 10.85
N GLN A 364 -3.83 7.02 10.21
CA GLN A 364 -5.07 7.43 10.88
C GLN A 364 -5.80 6.26 11.58
N GLY A 365 -5.36 5.03 11.36
CA GLY A 365 -5.90 3.85 12.05
C GLY A 365 -5.50 3.83 13.53
N ALA A 366 -6.42 3.40 14.40
CA ALA A 366 -6.20 3.36 15.84
C ALA A 366 -4.95 2.57 16.26
N ASP A 367 -4.58 1.52 15.50
CA ASP A 367 -3.38 0.70 15.75
C ASP A 367 -2.07 1.45 15.51
N ARG A 368 -2.11 2.53 14.74
CA ARG A 368 -0.97 3.40 14.45
C ARG A 368 -0.95 4.60 15.38
N LEU A 369 -2.12 5.19 15.62
CA LEU A 369 -2.28 6.28 16.58
C LEU A 369 -1.83 5.86 17.99
N SER A 370 -2.14 4.63 18.43
CA SER A 370 -1.71 4.12 19.74
C SER A 370 -0.19 3.94 19.90
N ARG A 371 0.57 3.97 18.80
CA ARG A 371 2.05 3.90 18.85
C ARG A 371 2.70 5.25 19.04
N MET A 372 1.92 6.33 18.94
CA MET A 372 2.44 7.67 19.19
C MET A 372 2.82 7.81 20.65
N ALA A 373 3.96 8.44 20.90
CA ALA A 373 4.45 8.70 22.23
C ALA A 373 4.99 10.13 22.32
N VAL A 374 5.00 10.67 23.53
CA VAL A 374 5.66 11.93 23.85
C VAL A 374 6.75 11.63 24.85
N ARG A 375 7.96 12.05 24.53
CA ARG A 375 9.09 12.03 25.46
C ARG A 375 9.11 13.35 26.21
N ILE A 376 8.92 13.32 27.52
CA ILE A 376 9.00 14.46 28.43
C ILE A 376 10.18 14.23 29.36
N GLY A 377 11.27 14.96 29.15
CA GLY A 377 12.55 14.69 29.80
C GLY A 377 13.04 13.27 29.50
N ALA A 378 13.19 12.45 30.54
CA ALA A 378 13.58 11.04 30.43
C ALA A 378 12.39 10.07 30.26
N VAL A 379 11.15 10.52 30.45
CA VAL A 379 9.96 9.67 30.53
C VAL A 379 9.25 9.60 29.17
N HIS A 380 8.81 8.41 28.78
CA HIS A 380 7.98 8.20 27.59
C HIS A 380 6.53 7.98 27.99
N VAL A 381 5.64 8.78 27.40
CA VAL A 381 4.20 8.73 27.64
C VAL A 381 3.49 8.36 26.35
N HIS A 382 2.68 7.31 26.37
CA HIS A 382 1.84 7.01 25.22
C HIS A 382 0.74 8.06 25.08
N VAL A 383 0.48 8.49 23.85
CA VAL A 383 -0.59 9.47 23.61
C VAL A 383 -1.93 8.76 23.77
N PRO A 384 -2.80 9.18 24.71
CA PRO A 384 -4.03 8.48 24.98
C PRO A 384 -5.00 8.62 23.81
N LEU A 385 -5.62 7.50 23.41
CA LEU A 385 -6.70 7.50 22.44
C LEU A 385 -7.97 8.03 23.09
N VAL A 386 -8.43 9.21 22.67
CA VAL A 386 -9.70 9.79 23.14
C VAL A 386 -10.76 9.61 22.05
N PRO A 387 -11.68 8.66 22.21
CA PRO A 387 -12.66 8.34 21.19
C PRO A 387 -13.73 9.43 21.09
N VAL A 388 -14.13 9.74 19.87
CA VAL A 388 -15.31 10.56 19.55
C VAL A 388 -16.13 9.85 18.49
N ALA A 389 -17.38 10.26 18.30
CA ALA A 389 -18.22 9.72 17.23
C ALA A 389 -17.48 9.80 15.88
N GLY A 390 -17.24 8.64 15.26
CA GLY A 390 -16.56 8.57 13.97
C GLY A 390 -15.03 8.58 14.00
N GLY A 391 -14.36 8.78 15.14
CA GLY A 391 -12.89 8.86 15.16
C GLY A 391 -12.27 9.09 16.54
N PHE A 392 -11.22 9.92 16.56
CA PHE A 392 -10.48 10.29 17.77
C PHE A 392 -10.27 11.80 17.79
N SER A 393 -10.49 12.42 18.95
CA SER A 393 -10.11 13.82 19.18
C SER A 393 -8.65 13.97 19.62
N ASN A 394 -8.03 12.86 20.06
CA ASN A 394 -6.62 12.76 20.38
C ASN A 394 -6.14 11.33 20.08
N PRO A 395 -5.00 11.13 19.40
CA PRO A 395 -4.12 12.12 18.77
C PRO A 395 -4.69 12.71 17.47
N THR A 396 -4.28 13.94 17.13
CA THR A 396 -4.52 14.57 15.81
C THR A 396 -3.21 15.03 15.17
N ASP A 397 -3.24 15.39 13.88
CA ASP A 397 -2.03 15.81 13.16
C ASP A 397 -1.41 17.12 13.68
N ALA A 398 -2.24 17.98 14.29
CA ALA A 398 -1.83 19.32 14.74
C ALA A 398 -1.87 19.53 16.26
N LEU A 399 -2.49 18.61 17.00
CA LEU A 399 -2.68 18.72 18.44
C LEU A 399 -2.61 17.34 19.11
N LEU A 400 -1.82 17.26 20.17
CA LEU A 400 -1.78 16.12 21.09
C LEU A 400 -2.06 16.61 22.51
N THR A 401 -2.89 15.88 23.24
CA THR A 401 -3.09 16.09 24.68
C THR A 401 -2.49 14.92 25.43
N VAL A 402 -1.55 15.19 26.33
CA VAL A 402 -0.88 14.15 27.13
C VAL A 402 -0.75 14.60 28.58
N PRO A 403 -0.87 13.69 29.56
CA PRO A 403 -0.60 14.00 30.95
C PRO A 403 0.91 14.15 31.17
N VAL A 404 1.31 15.08 32.03
CA VAL A 404 2.68 15.18 32.54
C VAL A 404 2.86 14.13 33.64
N PRO A 405 3.73 13.11 33.47
CA PRO A 405 3.94 12.09 34.49
C PRO A 405 4.49 12.67 35.79
N ALA A 406 4.11 12.07 36.92
CA ALA A 406 4.64 12.42 38.23
C ALA A 406 6.16 12.19 38.34
N ASP A 407 6.72 11.28 37.53
CA ASP A 407 8.15 10.96 37.49
C ASP A 407 8.99 12.02 36.73
N VAL A 408 8.37 13.06 36.18
CA VAL A 408 9.10 14.15 35.52
C VAL A 408 9.66 15.10 36.57
N GLU A 409 10.99 15.25 36.57
CA GLU A 409 11.67 16.19 37.46
C GLU A 409 11.18 17.64 37.21
N PRO A 410 10.83 18.39 38.27
CA PRO A 410 10.53 19.81 38.15
C PRO A 410 11.72 20.60 37.59
N GLY A 411 11.42 21.61 36.77
CA GLY A 411 12.39 22.50 36.14
C GLY A 411 12.30 22.53 34.62
N ARG A 412 13.41 22.82 33.95
CA ARG A 412 13.48 22.92 32.49
C ARG A 412 13.59 21.52 31.88
N VAL A 413 12.54 21.08 31.21
CA VAL A 413 12.48 19.76 30.57
C VAL A 413 12.20 19.88 29.08
N THR A 414 12.65 18.90 28.30
CA THR A 414 12.41 18.84 26.86
C THR A 414 11.22 17.96 26.53
N VAL A 415 10.36 18.41 25.62
CA VAL A 415 9.25 17.67 25.04
C VAL A 415 9.59 17.30 23.60
N GLN A 416 9.36 16.05 23.23
CA GLN A 416 9.44 15.56 21.85
C GLN A 416 8.29 14.63 21.54
N VAL A 417 7.77 14.71 20.32
CA VAL A 417 6.76 13.78 19.82
C VAL A 417 7.45 12.71 18.99
N VAL A 418 7.13 11.46 19.28
CA VAL A 418 7.46 10.28 18.48
C VAL A 418 6.22 9.91 17.68
N THR A 419 6.27 10.08 16.37
CA THR A 419 5.11 9.78 15.49
C THR A 419 4.92 8.28 15.29
N ALA A 420 3.78 7.89 14.71
CA ALA A 420 3.51 6.49 14.35
C ALA A 420 4.50 5.90 13.32
N ALA A 421 5.28 6.75 12.64
CA ALA A 421 6.37 6.35 11.75
C ALA A 421 7.73 6.22 12.47
N GLY A 422 7.78 6.48 13.78
CA GLY A 422 8.99 6.46 14.59
C GLY A 422 9.91 7.67 14.36
N VAL A 423 9.38 8.79 13.83
CA VAL A 423 10.15 10.01 13.64
C VAL A 423 9.97 10.92 14.85
N GLU A 424 11.08 11.43 15.37
CA GLU A 424 11.10 12.38 16.47
C GLU A 424 11.09 13.83 15.96
N THR A 425 10.32 14.67 16.67
CA THR A 425 10.42 16.12 16.52
C THR A 425 11.73 16.65 17.09
N ASN A 426 12.08 17.88 16.73
CA ASN A 426 13.08 18.63 17.49
C ASN A 426 12.61 18.80 18.95
N PRO A 427 13.55 18.83 19.92
CA PRO A 427 13.21 19.06 21.32
C PRO A 427 12.67 20.48 21.53
N TYR A 428 11.56 20.57 22.27
CA TYR A 428 10.95 21.82 22.68
C TYR A 428 11.08 21.96 24.20
N VAL A 429 11.65 23.06 24.69
CA VAL A 429 11.89 23.26 26.12
C VAL A 429 10.64 23.85 26.78
N ILE A 430 10.19 23.23 27.85
CA ILE A 430 9.16 23.76 28.76
C ILE A 430 9.70 23.88 30.18
N GLU A 431 8.97 24.58 31.02
CA GLU A 431 9.22 24.67 32.45
C GLU A 431 8.08 23.97 33.20
N VAL A 432 8.43 22.98 34.01
CA VAL A 432 7.49 22.20 34.83
C VAL A 432 7.70 22.57 36.30
N THR A 433 6.62 22.89 36.99
CA THR A 433 6.61 23.14 38.43
C THR A 433 6.05 21.92 39.17
N GLU A 434 6.26 21.85 40.49
CA GLU A 434 5.63 20.82 41.33
C GLU A 434 4.10 20.79 41.19
#